data_AF-A0A1V4YF42-F1
#
_entry.id   AF-A0A1V4YF42-F1
#
_cell.length_a   1.000
_cell.length_b   1.000
_cell.length_c   1.000
_cell.angle_alpha   90.00
_cell.angle_beta   90.00
_cell.angle_gamma   90.00
#
_symmetry.space_group_name_H-M   'P 1'
#
loop_
_entity.id
_entity.type
_entity.pdbx_description
1 polymer ?
#
loop_
_entity_poly.entity_id
_entity_poly.type
_entity_poly.pdbx_seq_one_letter_code
_entity_poly.pdbx_strand_id
1 'polypeptide(L)'
;MVDLIKSTVKCYKKKTKKTVGGEQKTYEYNQYQVPLKRSDNLVCSEEVYVIPQNYFEGLIEAEVKSQLEDLEQHKELIVGYKKELADLEWKHGELSRSYKALVSKNAKTNKKLRLEVEKTTTLEEENQKLKSQLQQIMKDHKDLKGLYETHLEKIKLEDESNLKKEQDIWNSIKSRFSSREMKDQEDQE
;
A
#
# COMPACT_ATOMS: atom_id res chain seq x y z
N MET A 1 -55.61 18.60 33.23
CA MET A 1 -56.61 17.58 33.61
C MET A 1 -57.86 17.90 32.78
N VAL A 2 -58.25 17.01 31.85
CA VAL A 2 -59.43 17.21 31.01
C VAL A 2 -60.64 16.79 31.86
N ASP A 3 -61.53 17.72 32.17
CA ASP A 3 -62.78 17.39 32.85
C ASP A 3 -63.68 16.64 31.87
N LEU A 4 -63.56 15.32 31.89
CA LEU A 4 -64.39 14.40 31.11
C LEU A 4 -65.82 14.50 31.64
N ILE A 5 -66.67 15.25 30.95
CA ILE A 5 -68.08 15.35 31.29
C ILE A 5 -68.74 14.02 30.92
N LYS A 6 -69.07 13.23 31.95
CA LYS A 6 -69.86 12.02 31.80
C LYS A 6 -71.28 12.43 31.42
N SER A 7 -71.66 12.20 30.17
CA SER A 7 -72.98 12.58 29.66
C SER A 7 -73.74 11.35 29.17
N THR A 8 -75.04 11.32 29.42
CA THR A 8 -75.93 10.28 28.89
C THR A 8 -76.47 10.77 27.54
N VAL A 9 -76.20 10.01 26.48
CA VAL A 9 -76.66 10.34 25.13
C VAL A 9 -77.69 9.32 24.69
N LYS A 10 -78.78 9.77 24.04
CA LYS A 10 -79.76 8.84 23.47
C LYS A 10 -79.11 8.05 22.34
N CYS A 11 -79.18 6.73 22.38
CA CYS A 11 -78.83 5.84 21.28
C CYS A 11 -80.07 5.13 20.74
N TYR A 12 -80.17 4.97 19.42
CA TYR A 12 -81.14 4.06 18.81
C TYR A 12 -80.45 3.17 17.79
N LYS A 13 -80.89 1.90 17.74
CA LYS A 13 -80.39 0.92 16.77
C LYS A 13 -81.06 1.17 15.44
N LYS A 14 -80.28 1.67 14.48
CA LYS A 14 -80.74 1.89 13.12
C LYS A 14 -80.33 0.70 12.25
N LYS A 15 -81.32 0.03 11.67
CA LYS A 15 -81.10 -1.04 10.69
C LYS A 15 -81.13 -0.46 9.29
N THR A 16 -80.09 -0.70 8.51
CA THR A 16 -80.01 -0.30 7.09
C THR A 16 -79.67 -1.53 6.26
N LYS A 17 -80.46 -1.80 5.23
CA LYS A 17 -80.15 -2.86 4.25
C LYS A 17 -79.23 -2.28 3.19
N LYS A 18 -78.08 -2.91 2.96
CA LYS A 18 -77.15 -2.56 1.88
C LYS A 18 -76.83 -3.81 1.07
N THR A 19 -76.73 -3.65 -0.25
CA THR A 19 -76.30 -4.73 -1.13
C THR A 19 -74.78 -4.74 -1.17
N VAL A 20 -74.16 -5.85 -0.74
CA VAL A 20 -72.69 -5.99 -0.70
C VAL A 20 -72.34 -7.32 -1.37
N GLY A 21 -71.69 -7.26 -2.53
CA GLY A 21 -71.34 -8.46 -3.31
C GLY A 21 -72.52 -9.16 -3.98
N GLY A 22 -73.59 -8.43 -4.32
CA GLY A 22 -74.79 -8.99 -4.97
C GLY A 22 -75.90 -9.47 -4.03
N GLU A 23 -75.60 -9.63 -2.73
CA GLU A 23 -76.58 -10.01 -1.70
C GLU A 23 -76.98 -8.84 -0.81
N GLN A 24 -78.26 -8.75 -0.43
CA GLN A 24 -78.74 -7.76 0.55
C GLN A 24 -78.39 -8.19 1.98
N LYS A 25 -77.55 -7.40 2.65
CA LYS A 25 -77.20 -7.57 4.07
C LYS A 25 -77.82 -6.47 4.92
N THR A 26 -78.34 -6.82 6.08
CA THR A 26 -78.87 -5.86 7.05
C THR A 26 -77.78 -5.50 8.04
N TYR A 27 -77.43 -4.23 8.12
CA TYR A 27 -76.45 -3.69 9.06
C TYR A 27 -77.18 -2.93 10.17
N GLU A 28 -76.80 -3.16 11.42
CA GLU A 28 -77.33 -2.47 12.59
C GLU A 28 -76.21 -1.62 13.20
N TYR A 29 -76.47 -0.33 13.38
CA TYR A 29 -75.55 0.59 14.04
C TYR A 29 -76.29 1.48 15.03
N ASN A 30 -75.61 1.88 16.10
CA ASN A 30 -76.11 2.81 17.08
C ASN A 30 -75.98 4.24 16.53
N GLN A 31 -77.09 4.98 16.44
CA GLN A 31 -77.09 6.40 16.11
C GLN A 31 -77.41 7.21 17.37
N TYR A 32 -76.57 8.19 17.68
CA TYR A 32 -76.66 9.03 18.87
C TYR A 32 -77.31 10.39 18.54
N GLN A 33 -78.18 10.93 19.39
CA GLN A 33 -78.86 12.22 19.17
C GLN A 33 -78.53 13.23 20.28
N VAL A 34 -78.00 14.40 19.89
CA VAL A 34 -77.65 15.53 20.76
C VAL A 34 -78.32 16.80 20.20
N PRO A 35 -79.00 17.67 20.99
CA PRO A 35 -79.21 17.66 22.44
C PRO A 35 -80.62 17.15 22.86
N LEU A 36 -80.75 16.76 24.13
CA LEU A 36 -81.97 16.17 24.71
C LEU A 36 -82.97 17.22 25.19
N LYS A 37 -84.26 17.08 24.83
CA LYS A 37 -85.38 17.84 25.45
C LYS A 37 -85.85 17.12 26.71
N ARG A 38 -86.25 17.87 27.75
CA ARG A 38 -86.69 17.34 29.07
C ARG A 38 -87.90 16.38 29.04
N SER A 39 -88.63 16.32 27.92
CA SER A 39 -89.88 15.56 27.76
C SER A 39 -89.72 14.08 27.45
N ASP A 40 -88.51 13.61 27.15
CA ASP A 40 -88.35 12.33 26.47
C ASP A 40 -87.99 11.21 27.46
N ASN A 41 -88.99 10.39 27.80
CA ASN A 41 -88.92 9.32 28.79
C ASN A 41 -88.58 7.97 28.12
N LEU A 42 -87.31 7.59 27.97
CA LEU A 42 -86.90 6.35 27.28
C LEU A 42 -85.66 5.65 27.89
N VAL A 43 -85.57 4.33 27.66
CA VAL A 43 -84.92 3.30 28.51
C VAL A 43 -83.43 3.00 28.21
N CYS A 44 -82.77 3.68 27.25
CA CYS A 44 -81.37 3.39 26.89
C CYS A 44 -80.41 4.50 27.39
N SER A 45 -79.57 4.17 28.37
CA SER A 45 -78.52 5.04 28.91
C SER A 45 -77.14 4.42 28.64
N GLU A 46 -76.48 4.78 27.54
CA GLU A 46 -75.05 4.54 27.36
C GLU A 46 -74.27 5.75 27.93
N GLU A 47 -73.25 5.46 28.73
CA GLU A 47 -72.36 6.48 29.30
C GLU A 47 -71.33 6.87 28.24
N VAL A 48 -71.41 8.11 27.74
CA VAL A 48 -70.49 8.61 26.72
C VAL A 48 -69.70 9.78 27.29
N TYR A 49 -68.40 9.75 27.04
CA TYR A 49 -67.51 10.87 27.34
C TYR A 49 -67.56 11.88 26.20
N VAL A 50 -68.07 13.08 26.49
CA VAL A 50 -68.10 14.18 25.53
C VAL A 50 -66.92 15.09 25.83
N ILE A 51 -65.99 15.17 24.87
CA ILE A 51 -64.89 16.13 24.92
C ILE A 51 -65.39 17.41 24.24
N PRO A 52 -65.45 18.56 24.95
CA PRO A 52 -65.86 19.81 24.33
C PRO A 52 -64.82 20.21 23.28
N GLN A 53 -65.30 20.73 22.15
CA GLN A 53 -64.48 20.97 20.95
C GLN A 53 -63.26 21.87 21.24
N ASN A 54 -63.42 22.87 22.11
CA ASN A 54 -62.34 23.77 22.55
C ASN A 54 -61.17 23.03 23.23
N TYR A 55 -61.42 21.93 23.94
CA TYR A 55 -60.38 21.12 24.56
C TYR A 55 -59.70 20.19 23.55
N PHE A 56 -60.46 19.73 22.54
CA PHE A 56 -59.93 18.90 21.48
C PHE A 56 -58.99 19.69 20.55
N GLU A 57 -59.35 20.94 20.23
CA GLU A 57 -58.50 21.87 19.47
C GLU A 57 -57.18 22.15 20.20
N GLY A 58 -57.21 22.39 21.51
CA GLY A 58 -56.00 22.58 22.32
C GLY A 58 -55.08 21.35 22.38
N LEU A 59 -55.66 20.14 22.39
CA LEU A 59 -54.89 18.89 22.35
C LEU A 59 -54.21 18.69 20.98
N ILE A 60 -54.92 18.99 19.89
CA ILE A 60 -54.35 18.92 18.54
C ILE A 60 -53.23 19.95 18.38
N GLU A 61 -53.42 21.19 18.83
CA GLU A 61 -52.40 22.22 18.72
C GLU A 61 -51.13 21.86 19.51
N ALA A 62 -51.26 21.25 20.68
CA ALA A 62 -50.12 20.81 21.47
C ALA A 62 -49.33 19.68 20.79
N GLU A 63 -50.03 18.67 20.24
CA GLU A 63 -49.42 17.57 19.50
C GLU A 63 -48.71 18.06 18.24
N VAL A 64 -49.35 18.96 17.48
CA VAL A 64 -48.76 19.54 16.26
C VAL A 64 -47.52 20.38 16.60
N LYS A 65 -47.52 21.14 17.69
CA LYS A 65 -46.35 21.90 18.15
C LYS A 65 -45.19 20.97 18.53
N SER A 66 -45.46 19.90 19.28
CA SER A 66 -44.43 18.90 19.64
C SER A 66 -43.79 18.29 18.40
N GLN A 67 -44.59 17.90 17.40
CA GLN A 67 -44.07 17.32 16.16
C GLN A 67 -43.27 18.33 15.32
N LEU A 68 -43.63 19.62 15.37
CA LEU A 68 -42.86 20.69 14.72
C LEU A 68 -41.51 20.91 15.39
N GLU A 69 -41.45 20.90 16.73
CA GLU A 69 -40.20 21.02 17.50
C GLU A 69 -39.25 19.84 17.20
N ASP A 70 -39.77 18.61 17.17
CA ASP A 70 -38.99 17.42 16.80
C ASP A 70 -38.46 17.50 15.36
N LEU A 71 -39.28 17.97 14.42
CA LEU A 71 -38.87 18.19 13.02
C LEU A 71 -37.76 19.24 12.90
N GLU A 72 -37.79 20.27 13.73
CA GLU A 72 -36.80 21.34 13.73
C GLU A 72 -35.45 20.82 14.27
N GLN A 73 -35.47 20.06 15.37
CA GLN A 73 -34.27 19.38 15.89
C GLN A 73 -33.67 18.40 14.88
N HIS A 74 -34.52 17.61 14.19
CA HIS A 74 -34.05 16.70 13.15
C HIS A 74 -33.42 17.44 11.96
N LYS A 75 -33.95 18.60 11.57
CA LYS A 75 -33.33 19.43 10.52
C LYS A 75 -31.93 19.90 10.94
N GLU A 76 -31.76 20.35 12.17
CA GLU A 76 -30.45 20.78 12.68
C GLU A 76 -29.44 19.63 12.68
N LEU A 77 -29.85 18.44 13.13
CA LEU A 77 -29.02 17.24 13.09
C LEU A 77 -28.62 16.85 11.66
N ILE A 78 -29.56 16.91 10.71
CA ILE A 78 -29.28 16.63 9.29
C ILE A 78 -28.26 17.61 8.73
N VAL A 79 -28.34 18.90 9.08
CA VAL A 79 -27.36 19.90 8.66
C VAL A 79 -25.99 19.60 9.26
N GLY A 80 -25.93 19.23 10.55
CA GLY A 80 -24.71 18.78 11.22
C GLY A 80 -24.06 17.61 10.51
N TYR A 81 -24.82 16.53 10.28
CA TYR A 81 -24.32 15.35 9.58
C TYR A 81 -23.86 15.64 8.16
N LYS A 82 -24.58 16.47 7.40
CA LYS A 82 -24.14 16.87 6.05
C LYS A 82 -22.79 17.56 6.07
N LYS A 83 -22.54 18.41 7.07
CA LYS A 83 -21.26 19.10 7.23
C LYS A 83 -20.13 18.12 7.57
N GLU A 84 -20.37 17.23 8.53
CA GLU A 84 -19.39 16.20 8.91
C GLU A 84 -19.05 15.26 7.74
N LEU A 85 -20.06 14.89 6.96
CA LEU A 85 -19.90 14.01 5.81
C LEU A 85 -19.07 14.70 4.71
N ALA A 86 -19.33 15.98 4.44
CA ALA A 86 -18.51 16.76 3.51
C ALA A 86 -17.04 16.90 3.98
N ASP A 87 -16.81 17.13 5.28
CA ASP A 87 -15.47 17.20 5.86
C ASP A 87 -14.74 15.84 5.75
N LEU A 88 -15.45 14.73 5.97
CA LEU A 88 -14.91 13.38 5.84
C LEU A 88 -14.56 13.05 4.38
N GLU A 89 -15.43 13.40 3.43
CA GLU A 89 -15.17 13.22 2.00
C GLU A 89 -13.94 14.02 1.55
N TRP A 90 -13.79 15.24 2.04
CA TRP A 90 -12.62 16.07 1.75
C TRP A 90 -11.34 15.44 2.31
N LYS A 91 -11.32 15.05 3.59
CA LYS A 91 -10.18 14.36 4.23
C LYS A 91 -9.81 13.07 3.49
N HIS A 92 -10.81 12.28 3.11
CA HIS A 92 -10.61 11.07 2.32
C HIS A 92 -10.00 11.39 0.94
N GLY A 93 -10.47 12.46 0.29
CA GLY A 93 -9.91 12.95 -0.97
C GLY A 93 -8.43 13.34 -0.85
N GLU A 94 -8.06 14.08 0.19
CA GLU A 94 -6.65 14.43 0.45
C GLU A 94 -5.79 13.21 0.73
N LEU A 95 -6.27 12.31 1.60
CA LEU A 95 -5.53 11.10 1.96
C LEU A 95 -5.33 10.19 0.74
N SER A 96 -6.37 10.03 -0.10
CA SER A 96 -6.30 9.23 -1.32
C SER A 96 -5.27 9.79 -2.31
N ARG A 97 -5.22 11.12 -2.48
CA ARG A 97 -4.23 11.78 -3.35
C ARG A 97 -2.81 11.61 -2.81
N SER A 98 -2.61 11.84 -1.51
CA SER A 98 -1.32 11.68 -0.84
C SER A 98 -0.82 10.24 -0.95
N TYR A 99 -1.69 9.26 -0.68
CA TYR A 99 -1.37 7.84 -0.78
C TYR A 99 -0.97 7.44 -2.21
N LYS A 100 -1.74 7.86 -3.22
CA LYS A 100 -1.39 7.60 -4.63
C LYS A 100 -0.04 8.19 -5.02
N ALA A 101 0.26 9.41 -4.57
CA ALA A 101 1.56 10.04 -4.80
C ALA A 101 2.70 9.25 -4.13
N LEU A 102 2.50 8.81 -2.89
CA LEU A 102 3.47 8.02 -2.14
C LEU A 102 3.75 6.67 -2.81
N VAL A 103 2.70 5.93 -3.20
CA VAL A 103 2.83 4.64 -3.89
C VAL A 103 3.56 4.80 -5.22
N SER A 104 3.22 5.83 -6.01
CA SER A 104 3.91 6.12 -7.27
C SER A 104 5.39 6.44 -7.06
N LYS A 105 5.71 7.25 -6.03
CA LYS A 105 7.08 7.57 -5.66
C LYS A 105 7.84 6.31 -5.24
N ASN A 106 7.24 5.47 -4.41
CA ASN A 106 7.83 4.21 -3.96
C ASN A 106 8.12 3.26 -5.13
N ALA A 107 7.18 3.10 -6.06
CA ALA A 107 7.37 2.28 -7.25
C ALA A 107 8.54 2.77 -8.12
N LYS A 108 8.66 4.11 -8.32
CA LYS A 108 9.78 4.71 -9.06
C LYS A 108 11.11 4.48 -8.34
N THR A 109 11.16 4.66 -7.02
CA THR A 109 12.37 4.46 -6.22
C THR A 109 12.80 3.00 -6.24
N ASN A 110 11.88 2.04 -6.05
CA ASN A 110 12.19 0.62 -6.11
C ASN A 110 12.71 0.19 -7.48
N LYS A 111 12.16 0.74 -8.58
CA LYS A 111 12.70 0.47 -9.91
C LYS A 111 14.14 0.96 -10.05
N LYS A 112 14.45 2.17 -9.58
CA LYS A 112 15.83 2.69 -9.57
C LYS A 112 16.76 1.83 -8.72
N LEU A 113 16.31 1.43 -7.53
CA LEU A 113 17.09 0.58 -6.64
C LEU A 113 17.45 -0.75 -7.30
N ARG A 114 16.49 -1.41 -7.96
CA ARG A 114 16.76 -2.66 -8.71
C ARG A 114 17.81 -2.47 -9.80
N LEU A 115 17.71 -1.41 -10.59
CA LEU A 115 18.70 -1.11 -11.64
C LEU A 115 20.09 -0.84 -11.07
N GLU A 116 20.19 -0.12 -9.95
CA GLU A 116 21.48 0.10 -9.30
C GLU A 116 22.05 -1.18 -8.70
N VAL A 117 21.21 -2.04 -8.11
CA VAL A 117 21.63 -3.37 -7.63
C VAL A 117 22.18 -4.22 -8.78
N GLU A 118 21.46 -4.28 -9.91
CA GLU A 118 21.93 -4.99 -11.10
C GLU A 118 23.29 -4.45 -11.58
N LYS A 119 23.45 -3.12 -11.67
CA LYS A 119 24.75 -2.52 -12.02
C LYS A 119 25.86 -2.88 -11.05
N THR A 120 25.59 -2.86 -9.74
CA THR A 120 26.59 -3.25 -8.74
C THR A 120 26.98 -4.70 -8.90
N THR A 121 26.02 -5.61 -9.13
CA THR A 121 26.33 -7.03 -9.35
C THR A 121 27.16 -7.25 -10.60
N THR A 122 26.85 -6.56 -11.70
CA THR A 122 27.66 -6.67 -12.93
C THR A 122 29.07 -6.12 -12.73
N LEU A 123 29.22 -5.00 -12.03
CA LEU A 123 30.52 -4.42 -11.73
C LEU A 123 31.34 -5.31 -10.80
N GLU A 124 30.71 -5.98 -9.83
CA GLU A 124 31.38 -6.95 -8.96
C GLU A 124 31.89 -8.16 -9.74
N GLU A 125 31.08 -8.72 -10.65
CA GLU A 125 31.49 -9.81 -11.53
C GLU A 125 32.65 -9.41 -12.45
N GLU A 126 32.58 -8.23 -13.07
CA GLU A 126 33.65 -7.68 -13.90
C GLU A 126 34.94 -7.48 -13.10
N ASN A 127 34.84 -6.94 -11.88
CA ASN A 127 35.98 -6.72 -11.01
C ASN A 127 36.63 -8.06 -10.58
N GLN A 128 35.83 -9.10 -10.31
CA GLN A 128 36.35 -10.45 -10.06
C GLN A 128 37.09 -11.02 -11.28
N LYS A 129 36.53 -10.86 -12.49
CA LYS A 129 37.19 -11.29 -13.74
C LYS A 129 38.51 -10.54 -13.98
N LEU A 130 38.53 -9.23 -13.74
CA LEU A 130 39.75 -8.43 -13.88
C LEU A 130 40.81 -8.81 -12.85
N LYS A 131 40.41 -9.10 -11.61
CA LYS A 131 41.32 -9.59 -10.57
C LYS A 131 41.94 -10.93 -10.94
N SER A 132 41.17 -11.88 -11.48
CA SER A 132 41.71 -13.17 -11.89
C SER A 132 42.65 -13.04 -13.09
N GLN A 133 42.30 -12.20 -14.08
CA GLN A 133 43.19 -11.88 -15.20
C GLN A 133 44.51 -11.25 -14.73
N LEU A 134 44.44 -10.29 -13.80
CA LEU A 134 45.62 -9.65 -13.25
C LEU A 134 46.50 -10.63 -12.47
N GLN A 135 45.91 -11.53 -11.68
CA GLN A 135 46.65 -12.60 -11.01
C GLN A 135 47.37 -13.53 -12.00
N GLN A 136 46.71 -13.87 -13.11
CA GLN A 136 47.31 -14.69 -14.16
C GLN A 136 48.49 -13.97 -14.82
N ILE A 137 48.32 -12.71 -15.22
CA ILE A 137 49.39 -11.90 -15.82
C ILE A 137 50.58 -11.76 -14.85
N MET A 138 50.33 -11.55 -13.56
CA MET A 138 51.39 -11.48 -12.55
C MET A 138 52.17 -12.79 -12.45
N LYS A 139 51.49 -13.92 -12.54
CA LYS A 139 52.13 -15.25 -12.54
C LYS A 139 52.97 -15.44 -13.80
N ASP A 140 52.40 -15.18 -14.97
CA ASP A 140 53.08 -15.32 -16.26
C ASP A 140 54.32 -14.42 -16.32
N HIS A 141 54.22 -13.18 -15.82
CA HIS A 141 55.35 -12.27 -15.73
C HIS A 141 56.44 -12.79 -14.77
N LYS A 142 56.06 -13.37 -13.63
CA LYS A 142 57.01 -13.95 -12.67
C LYS A 142 57.75 -15.14 -13.28
N ASP A 143 57.03 -16.02 -13.97
CA ASP A 143 57.59 -17.20 -14.63
C ASP A 143 58.53 -16.78 -15.77
N LEU A 144 58.12 -15.80 -16.59
CA LEU A 144 58.95 -15.25 -17.66
C LEU A 144 60.22 -14.57 -17.13
N LYS A 145 60.11 -13.82 -16.03
CA LYS A 145 61.27 -13.21 -15.36
C LYS A 145 62.26 -14.27 -14.87
N GLY A 146 61.77 -15.35 -14.27
CA GLY A 146 62.61 -16.47 -13.85
C GLY A 146 63.32 -17.14 -15.03
N LEU A 147 62.60 -17.39 -16.13
CA LEU A 147 63.20 -17.93 -17.36
C LEU A 147 64.28 -17.00 -17.90
N TYR A 148 64.03 -15.68 -17.93
CA TYR A 148 64.99 -14.70 -18.39
C TYR A 148 66.26 -14.68 -17.52
N GLU A 149 66.13 -14.70 -16.20
CA GLU A 149 67.27 -14.77 -15.27
C GLU A 149 68.09 -16.05 -15.49
N THR A 150 67.44 -17.20 -15.66
CA THR A 150 68.16 -18.46 -15.96
C THR A 150 68.85 -18.44 -17.32
N HIS A 151 68.27 -17.78 -18.32
CA HIS A 151 68.86 -17.65 -19.64
C HIS A 151 70.09 -16.74 -19.61
N LEU A 152 70.03 -15.63 -18.87
CA LEU A 152 71.19 -14.76 -18.65
C LEU A 152 72.33 -15.50 -17.97
N GLU A 153 72.04 -16.31 -16.96
CA GLU A 153 73.08 -17.06 -16.26
C GLU A 153 73.73 -18.12 -17.15
N LYS A 154 72.94 -18.78 -18.01
CA LYS A 154 73.47 -19.70 -19.04
C LYS A 154 74.40 -18.99 -20.01
N ILE A 155 74.01 -17.82 -20.53
CA ILE A 155 74.86 -17.03 -21.43
C ILE A 155 76.18 -16.70 -20.74
N LYS A 156 76.15 -16.19 -19.50
CA LYS A 156 77.38 -15.87 -18.76
C LYS A 156 78.30 -17.08 -18.58
N LEU A 157 77.74 -18.23 -18.19
CA LEU A 157 78.52 -19.47 -18.02
C LEU A 157 79.11 -19.94 -19.35
N GLU A 158 78.37 -19.78 -20.45
CA GLU A 158 78.83 -20.14 -21.79
C GLU A 158 79.96 -19.20 -22.25
N ASP A 159 79.81 -17.89 -22.05
CA ASP A 159 80.84 -16.88 -22.30
C ASP A 159 82.10 -17.13 -21.46
N GLU A 160 81.98 -17.41 -20.16
CA GLU A 160 83.11 -17.79 -19.30
C GLU A 160 83.79 -19.09 -19.78
N SER A 161 83.01 -20.07 -20.25
CA SER A 161 83.56 -21.31 -20.79
C SER A 161 84.30 -21.10 -22.10
N ASN A 162 83.80 -20.20 -22.95
CA ASN A 162 84.41 -19.86 -24.23
C ASN A 162 85.70 -19.06 -24.01
N LEU A 163 85.70 -18.10 -23.08
CA LEU A 163 86.90 -17.37 -22.67
C LEU A 163 88.00 -18.31 -22.13
N LYS A 164 87.62 -19.31 -21.31
CA LYS A 164 88.58 -20.34 -20.83
C LYS A 164 89.14 -21.17 -21.97
N LYS A 165 88.30 -21.63 -22.91
CA LYS A 165 88.76 -22.38 -24.08
C LYS A 165 89.70 -21.55 -24.96
N GLU A 166 89.38 -20.28 -25.19
CA GLU A 166 90.25 -19.37 -25.94
C GLU A 166 91.58 -19.15 -25.23
N GLN A 167 91.57 -18.98 -23.90
CA GLN A 167 92.78 -18.84 -23.11
C GLN A 167 93.63 -20.13 -23.12
N ASP A 168 93.01 -21.31 -23.05
CA ASP A 168 93.71 -22.60 -23.17
C ASP A 168 94.31 -22.81 -24.57
N ILE A 169 93.60 -22.40 -25.63
CA ILE A 169 94.12 -22.41 -27.00
C ILE A 169 95.32 -21.46 -27.12
N TRP A 170 95.22 -20.24 -26.61
CA TRP A 170 96.32 -19.28 -26.60
C TRP A 170 97.53 -19.75 -25.79
N ASN A 171 97.30 -20.37 -24.63
CA ASN A 171 98.36 -20.95 -23.80
C ASN A 171 99.05 -22.14 -24.52
N SER A 172 98.29 -22.99 -25.22
CA SER A 172 98.81 -24.09 -26.03
C SER A 172 99.61 -23.61 -27.25
N ILE A 173 99.15 -22.54 -27.90
CA ILE A 173 99.92 -21.89 -28.98
C ILE A 173 101.21 -21.30 -28.42
N LYS A 174 101.14 -20.56 -27.31
CA LYS A 174 102.31 -19.94 -26.67
C LYS A 174 103.33 -20.97 -26.20
N SER A 175 102.90 -22.08 -25.62
CA SER A 175 103.81 -23.17 -25.22
C SER A 175 104.47 -23.86 -26.42
N ARG A 176 103.76 -24.04 -27.54
CA ARG A 176 104.36 -24.55 -28.78
C ARG A 176 105.39 -23.62 -29.40
N PHE A 177 105.19 -22.30 -29.32
CA PHE A 177 106.19 -21.34 -29.76
C PHE A 177 107.40 -21.31 -28.80
N SER A 178 107.18 -21.34 -27.49
CA SER A 178 108.27 -21.31 -26.49
C SER A 178 109.07 -22.62 -26.43
N SER A 179 108.45 -23.78 -26.69
CA SER A 179 109.19 -25.05 -26.87
C SER A 179 109.99 -25.12 -28.17
N ARG A 180 109.68 -24.27 -29.15
CA ARG A 180 110.45 -24.19 -30.40
C ARG A 180 111.72 -23.34 -30.21
N GLU A 181 111.62 -22.25 -29.44
CA GLU A 181 112.79 -21.45 -29.03
C GLU A 181 113.80 -22.24 -28.18
N MET A 182 113.36 -23.19 -27.35
CA MET A 182 114.27 -24.04 -26.56
C MET A 182 114.99 -25.10 -27.41
N LYS A 183 114.38 -25.59 -28.50
CA LYS A 183 115.05 -26.51 -29.43
C LYS A 183 116.11 -25.83 -30.28
N ASP A 184 115.85 -24.58 -30.67
CA ASP A 184 116.84 -23.79 -31.41
C ASP A 184 118.05 -23.35 -30.54
N GLN A 185 117.96 -23.45 -29.21
CA GLN A 185 119.07 -23.21 -28.27
C GLN A 185 119.87 -24.47 -27.90
N GLU A 186 119.26 -25.66 -27.84
CA GLU A 186 120.00 -26.92 -27.62
C GLU A 186 120.76 -27.41 -28.87
N ASP A 187 120.34 -27.02 -30.08
CA ASP A 187 121.06 -27.33 -31.33
C ASP A 187 122.23 -26.35 -31.64
N GLN A 188 122.59 -25.44 -30.71
CA GLN A 188 123.70 -24.47 -30.83
C GLN A 188 124.82 -24.59 -29.79
N GLU A 189 124.85 -25.63 -28.94
CA GLU A 189 126.01 -26.01 -28.11
C GLU A 189 126.67 -27.31 -28.62
#